data_AF-A0A974I3C6-F1
#
_entry.id   AF-A0A974I3C6-F1
#
_cell.length_a   1.000
_cell.length_b   1.000
_cell.length_c   1.000
_cell.angle_alpha   90.00
_cell.angle_beta   90.00
_cell.angle_gamma   90.00
#
_symmetry.space_group_name_H-M   'P 1'
#
loop_
_entity.id
_entity.type
_entity.pdbx_description
1 polymer ?
#
loop_
_entity_poly.entity_id
_entity_poly.type
_entity_poly.pdbx_seq_one_letter_code
_entity_poly.pdbx_strand_id
1 'polypeptide(L)'
;MHEQIIPCGARQGPSQLKRTCSIFAYEDIKEVHKRRYLLQPIAVEVFSGDGRNYLLAFQKGVRNKVYQRFLAVVPSLTDSSESVSGQRPNTSVEQG
;
A
#
# COMPACT_ATOMS: atom_id res chain seq x y z
N MET A 1 20.65 0.75 -10.71
CA MET A 1 21.08 1.40 -9.44
C MET A 1 19.90 1.28 -8.49
N HIS A 2 20.05 0.55 -7.36
CA HIS A 2 18.96 0.34 -6.41
C HIS A 2 18.97 1.47 -5.35
N GLU A 3 17.84 2.14 -5.17
CA GLU A 3 17.68 3.22 -4.18
C GLU A 3 17.56 2.63 -2.76
N GLN A 4 18.04 3.36 -1.75
CA GLN A 4 18.03 2.91 -0.36
C GLN A 4 16.59 2.83 0.18
N ILE A 5 16.27 1.68 0.81
CA ILE A 5 14.94 1.34 1.38
C ILE A 5 14.63 2.14 2.68
N ILE A 6 15.57 2.96 3.16
CA ILE A 6 15.45 3.69 4.42
C ILE A 6 15.10 5.16 4.10
N PRO A 7 14.01 5.73 4.67
CA PRO A 7 13.70 7.14 4.52
C PRO A 7 14.89 7.95 5.02
N CYS A 8 15.36 8.87 4.17
CA CYS A 8 16.50 9.77 4.35
C CYS A 8 16.28 10.77 5.50
N GLY A 9 16.08 10.28 6.73
CA GLY A 9 15.85 11.10 7.91
C GLY A 9 17.11 11.40 8.72
N ALA A 10 18.27 10.83 8.36
CA ALA A 10 19.44 10.94 9.23
C ALA A 10 20.38 12.11 8.90
N ARG A 11 20.78 12.40 7.64
CA ARG A 11 21.91 13.34 7.39
C ARG A 11 21.98 13.98 5.98
N GLN A 12 20.89 14.48 5.41
CA GLN A 12 21.00 15.24 4.14
C GLN A 12 20.57 16.69 4.33
N GLY A 13 21.50 17.61 4.04
CA GLY A 13 21.27 19.06 4.09
C GLY A 13 20.17 19.49 3.11
N PRO A 14 19.58 20.68 3.33
CA PRO A 14 18.32 21.09 2.67
C PRO A 14 18.40 21.33 1.16
N SER A 15 19.56 21.24 0.51
CA SER A 15 19.78 21.80 -0.83
C SER A 15 19.75 20.81 -2.02
N GLN A 16 19.58 19.49 -1.86
CA GLN A 16 19.60 18.57 -3.02
C GLN A 16 18.63 17.37 -2.96
N LEU A 17 17.53 17.44 -2.22
CA LEU A 17 16.45 16.45 -2.34
C LEU A 17 15.65 16.74 -3.62
N LYS A 18 16.18 16.31 -4.78
CA LYS A 18 15.42 16.25 -6.03
C LYS A 18 14.26 15.29 -5.75
N ARG A 19 13.07 15.83 -5.51
CA ARG A 19 11.89 15.03 -5.14
C ARG A 19 11.64 14.05 -6.27
N THR A 20 11.83 12.77 -5.98
CA THR A 20 11.40 11.69 -6.86
C THR A 20 9.88 11.67 -6.78
N CYS A 21 9.23 12.14 -7.84
CA CYS A 21 7.79 11.99 -8.00
C CYS A 21 7.52 10.87 -8.99
N SER A 22 6.51 10.06 -8.67
CA SER A 22 5.96 9.09 -9.61
C SER A 22 4.50 9.45 -9.84
N ILE A 23 4.09 9.46 -11.10
CA ILE A 23 2.73 9.77 -11.53
C ILE A 23 2.21 8.55 -12.29
N PHE A 24 0.98 8.14 -11.98
CA PHE A 24 0.26 7.07 -12.68
C PHE A 24 -1.25 7.38 -12.63
N ALA A 25 -1.99 6.85 -13.59
CA ALA A 25 -3.42 7.12 -13.72
C ALA A 25 -4.23 6.27 -12.72
N TYR A 26 -5.43 6.72 -12.36
CA TYR A 26 -6.28 5.96 -11.43
C TYR A 26 -6.79 4.67 -12.05
N GLU A 27 -7.02 4.64 -13.36
CA GLU A 27 -7.39 3.44 -14.12
C GLU A 27 -6.32 2.32 -14.08
N ASP A 28 -5.06 2.68 -13.81
CA ASP A 28 -3.97 1.71 -13.72
C ASP A 28 -3.95 0.99 -12.36
N ILE A 29 -4.67 1.49 -11.35
CA ILE A 29 -4.69 0.90 -10.02
C ILE A 29 -5.48 -0.42 -10.03
N LYS A 30 -4.80 -1.52 -9.70
CA LYS A 30 -5.42 -2.84 -9.58
C LYS A 30 -5.79 -3.17 -8.15
N GLU A 31 -4.87 -2.90 -7.22
CA GLU A 31 -5.05 -3.27 -5.81
C GLU A 31 -4.48 -2.19 -4.90
N VAL A 32 -5.12 -1.96 -3.75
CA VAL A 32 -4.62 -1.07 -2.70
C VAL A 32 -4.79 -1.77 -1.36
N HIS A 33 -3.70 -1.89 -0.60
CA HIS A 33 -3.68 -2.65 0.64
C HIS A 33 -3.21 -1.80 1.84
N LYS A 34 -3.87 -2.00 2.99
CA LYS A 34 -3.38 -1.48 4.27
C LYS A 34 -2.13 -2.27 4.67
N ARG A 35 -1.00 -1.60 4.88
CA ARG A 35 0.27 -2.23 5.28
C ARG A 35 0.78 -1.70 6.62
N ARG A 36 1.73 -2.43 7.19
CA ARG A 36 2.56 -1.97 8.30
C ARG A 36 3.93 -1.53 7.75
N TYR A 37 4.45 -0.43 8.28
CA TYR A 37 5.82 0.02 8.03
C TYR A 37 6.51 0.20 9.37
N LEU A 38 7.71 -0.39 9.51
CA LEU A 38 8.43 -0.48 10.79
C LEU A 38 7.52 -1.01 11.93
N LEU A 39 6.78 -2.08 11.65
CA LEU A 39 5.79 -2.71 12.53
C LEU A 39 4.57 -1.84 12.90
N GLN A 40 4.51 -0.59 12.42
CA GLN A 40 3.43 0.34 12.71
C GLN A 40 2.36 0.31 11.60
N PRO A 41 1.06 0.38 11.93
CA PRO A 41 -0.05 0.38 10.96
C PRO A 41 -0.19 1.74 10.25
N ILE A 42 0.85 2.17 9.53
CA ILE A 42 0.99 3.53 9.00
C ILE A 42 1.23 3.60 7.48
N ALA A 43 1.10 2.49 6.74
CA ALA A 43 1.39 2.48 5.31
C ALA A 43 0.22 1.98 4.46
N VAL A 44 0.21 2.40 3.20
CA VAL A 44 -0.65 1.90 2.13
C VAL A 44 0.26 1.44 0.99
N GLU A 45 -0.02 0.27 0.43
CA GLU A 45 0.66 -0.22 -0.77
C GLU A 45 -0.31 -0.17 -1.95
N VAL A 46 0.13 0.42 -3.06
CA VAL A 46 -0.63 0.56 -4.31
C VAL A 46 0.03 -0.32 -5.37
N PHE A 47 -0.77 -1.18 -6.02
CA PHE A 47 -0.34 -2.03 -7.12
C PHE A 47 -0.93 -1.52 -8.42
N SER A 48 -0.06 -1.27 -9.38
CA SER A 48 -0.39 -0.85 -10.74
C SER A 48 -0.48 -2.05 -11.68
N GLY A 49 -1.31 -1.94 -12.72
CA GLY A 49 -1.52 -3.00 -13.71
C GLY A 49 -0.30 -3.31 -14.57
N ASP A 50 0.70 -2.43 -14.58
CA ASP A 50 2.00 -2.63 -15.24
C ASP A 50 3.03 -3.35 -14.37
N GLY A 51 2.63 -3.82 -13.18
CA GLY A 51 3.48 -4.58 -12.26
C GLY A 51 4.32 -3.71 -11.31
N ARG A 52 4.21 -2.38 -11.36
CA ARG A 52 4.84 -1.49 -10.35
C ARG A 52 4.04 -1.50 -9.05
N ASN A 53 4.74 -1.43 -7.91
CA ASN A 53 4.14 -1.22 -6.60
C ASN A 53 4.77 -0.02 -5.87
N TYR A 54 3.94 0.70 -5.10
CA TYR A 54 4.36 1.86 -4.32
C TYR A 54 3.94 1.71 -2.87
N LEU A 55 4.90 1.59 -1.96
CA LEU A 55 4.67 1.61 -0.52
C LEU A 55 4.76 3.04 0.02
N LEU A 56 3.61 3.60 0.41
CA LEU A 56 3.50 4.95 0.94
C LEU A 56 3.35 4.89 2.46
N ALA A 57 4.34 5.37 3.20
CA ALA A 57 4.31 5.48 4.66
C ALA A 57 3.88 6.89 5.10
N PHE A 58 2.98 6.97 6.08
CA PHE A 58 2.40 8.22 6.57
C PHE A 58 2.67 8.44 8.05
N GLN A 59 2.39 9.65 8.53
CA GLN A 59 2.28 9.92 9.97
C GLN A 59 1.07 9.19 10.56
N LYS A 60 1.09 8.95 11.89
CA LYS A 60 0.00 8.27 12.60
C LYS A 60 -1.34 8.97 12.38
N GLY A 61 -2.41 8.19 12.23
CA GLY A 61 -3.78 8.69 12.02
C GLY A 61 -4.15 9.06 10.57
N VAL A 62 -3.19 9.02 9.63
CA VAL A 62 -3.44 9.42 8.22
C VAL A 62 -3.78 8.23 7.33
N ARG A 63 -3.20 7.04 7.57
CA ARG A 63 -3.33 5.84 6.72
C ARG A 63 -4.77 5.54 6.29
N ASN A 64 -5.72 5.49 7.24
CA ASN A 64 -7.10 5.12 6.94
C ASN A 64 -7.80 6.16 6.06
N LYS A 65 -7.49 7.45 6.25
CA LYS A 65 -8.07 8.52 5.43
C LYS A 65 -7.61 8.40 3.98
N VAL A 66 -6.32 8.13 3.76
CA VAL A 66 -5.76 7.91 2.43
C VAL A 66 -6.34 6.66 1.78
N TYR A 67 -6.42 5.55 2.51
CA TYR A 67 -7.02 4.32 2.02
C TYR A 67 -8.48 4.52 1.56
N GLN A 68 -9.30 5.20 2.37
CA GLN A 68 -10.68 5.52 2.01
C GLN A 68 -10.79 6.41 0.78
N ARG A 69 -9.82 7.32 0.55
CA ARG A 69 -9.77 8.12 -0.68
C ARG A 69 -9.50 7.26 -1.91
N PHE A 70 -8.61 6.26 -1.83
CA PHE A 70 -8.41 5.32 -2.94
C PHE A 70 -9.68 4.55 -3.28
N LEU A 71 -10.41 4.05 -2.28
CA LEU A 71 -11.68 3.37 -2.52
C LEU A 71 -12.75 4.27 -3.13
N ALA A 72 -12.79 5.55 -2.74
CA ALA A 72 -13.76 6.51 -3.27
C ALA A 72 -13.47 6.93 -4.72
N VAL A 73 -12.18 7.03 -5.10
CA VAL A 73 -11.78 7.49 -6.46
C VAL A 73 -11.61 6.34 -7.45
N VAL A 74 -11.42 5.10 -6.96
CA VAL A 74 -11.32 3.90 -7.79
C VAL A 74 -12.35 2.88 -7.33
N PRO A 75 -13.62 2.99 -7.78
CA PRO A 75 -14.72 2.18 -7.28
C PRO A 75 -14.55 0.67 -7.46
N SER A 76 -13.75 0.24 -8.44
CA SER A 76 -13.45 -1.18 -8.66
C SER A 76 -12.74 -1.85 -7.47
N LEU A 77 -12.16 -1.07 -6.54
CA LEU A 77 -11.48 -1.60 -5.35
C LEU A 77 -12.45 -1.99 -4.23
N THR A 78 -13.68 -1.49 -4.21
CA THR A 78 -14.60 -1.72 -3.07
C THR A 78 -15.13 -3.14 -2.99
N ASP A 79 -15.08 -3.88 -4.11
CA ASP A 79 -15.52 -5.29 -4.20
C ASP A 79 -14.39 -6.26 -3.79
N SER A 80 -13.15 -5.77 -3.68
CA SER A 80 -12.00 -6.57 -3.26
C SER A 80 -11.95 -6.65 -1.72
N SER A 81 -13.00 -7.19 -1.11
CA SER A 81 -13.01 -7.48 0.32
C SER A 81 -11.95 -8.54 0.62
N GLU A 82 -11.10 -8.24 1.60
CA GLU A 82 -9.89 -8.96 2.02
C GLU A 82 -10.08 -10.49 1.97
N SER A 83 -9.76 -11.10 0.83
CA SER A 83 -9.74 -12.55 0.67
C SER A 83 -8.53 -13.06 1.42
N VAL A 84 -8.76 -13.78 2.52
CA VAL A 84 -7.73 -14.60 3.15
C VAL A 84 -7.33 -15.67 2.13
N SER A 85 -6.28 -15.42 1.37
CA SER A 85 -5.62 -16.43 0.54
C SER A 85 -5.09 -17.54 1.45
N GLY A 86 -5.90 -18.57 1.69
CA GLY A 86 -5.51 -19.72 2.52
C GLY A 86 -6.63 -20.66 2.96
N GLN A 87 -7.91 -20.25 2.94
CA GLN A 87 -9.01 -21.16 3.30
C GLN A 87 -9.70 -21.71 2.06
N ARG A 88 -9.52 -23.01 1.79
CA ARG A 88 -10.43 -23.74 0.90
C ARG A 88 -11.77 -23.91 1.63
N PRO A 89 -12.92 -23.63 1.00
CA PRO A 89 -14.22 -23.60 1.66
C PRO A 89 -14.79 -24.96 2.09
N ASN A 90 -14.01 -26.05 2.13
CA ASN A 90 -14.55 -27.40 2.33
C ASN A 90 -13.76 -28.33 3.26
N THR A 91 -12.91 -27.83 4.16
CA THR A 91 -12.33 -28.70 5.20
C THR A 91 -13.34 -28.93 6.32
N SER A 92 -14.06 -30.05 6.24
CA SER A 92 -14.84 -30.61 7.35
C SER A 92 -13.88 -30.93 8.50
N VAL A 93 -14.00 -30.23 9.63
CA VAL A 93 -13.29 -30.58 10.86
C VAL A 93 -14.17 -31.53 11.65
N GLU A 94 -13.77 -32.80 11.72
CA GLU A 94 -14.36 -33.77 12.64
C GLU A 94 -13.86 -33.43 14.06
N GLN A 95 -14.77 -33.23 15.02
CA GLN A 95 -14.44 -33.04 16.42
C GLN A 95 -14.20 -34.42 17.05
N GLY A 96 -12.96 -34.67 17.49
CA GLY A 96 -12.63 -35.74 18.42
C GLY A 96 -12.76 -35.27 19.87
#